data_AF-A0A9D7D6I1-F1
#
_entry.id   AF-A0A9D7D6I1-F1
#
_cell.length_a   1.000
_cell.length_b   1.000
_cell.length_c   1.000
_cell.angle_alpha   90.00
_cell.angle_beta   90.00
_cell.angle_gamma   90.00
#
_symmetry.space_group_name_H-M   'P 1'
#
loop_
_entity.id
_entity.type
_entity.pdbx_description
1 polymer ?
#
loop_
_entity_poly.entity_id
_entity_poly.type
_entity_poly.pdbx_seq_one_letter_code
_entity_poly.pdbx_strand_id
1 'polypeptide(L)'
;MTALLAGTALALVTAGQAWADGTLAGSSIDNTATVDYAVGGVNQPDITSNTASFLVDRRVNLTVAELGGAATPVAPGSTSQVTTFTVTNTTNSTQDFRLVAAQDANGATTAFSDTDSFDATNVRVFVDSNGNGVYDPGVDTQTFIDELAPDSTVTVFVVVDVPLANPTMRRRA
;
A
#
# COMPACT_ATOMS: atom_id res chain seq x y z
N MET A 1 -55.28 -45.85 -7.04
CA MET A 1 -54.54 -44.77 -6.35
C MET A 1 -53.26 -44.52 -7.14
N THR A 2 -53.27 -43.50 -8.00
CA THR A 2 -52.09 -43.01 -8.72
C THR A 2 -51.34 -42.05 -7.81
N ALA A 3 -50.17 -42.45 -7.33
CA ALA A 3 -49.32 -41.59 -6.51
C ALA A 3 -48.52 -40.65 -7.43
N LEU A 4 -48.77 -39.35 -7.31
CA LEU A 4 -48.02 -38.28 -7.96
C LEU A 4 -46.72 -38.06 -7.17
N LEU A 5 -45.57 -38.42 -7.73
CA LEU A 5 -44.27 -38.05 -7.17
C LEU A 5 -44.01 -36.57 -7.46
N ALA A 6 -44.21 -35.71 -6.46
CA ALA A 6 -43.77 -34.33 -6.50
C ALA A 6 -42.26 -34.28 -6.21
N GLY A 7 -41.44 -34.14 -7.24
CA GLY A 7 -40.00 -33.91 -7.11
C GLY A 7 -39.74 -32.44 -6.77
N THR A 8 -39.26 -32.17 -5.56
CA THR A 8 -38.75 -30.86 -5.16
C THR A 8 -37.35 -30.65 -5.75
N ALA A 9 -37.22 -29.71 -6.69
CA ALA A 9 -35.92 -29.27 -7.18
C ALA A 9 -35.30 -28.29 -6.15
N LEU A 10 -34.20 -28.71 -5.53
CA LEU A 10 -33.41 -27.86 -4.64
C LEU A 10 -32.49 -26.98 -5.50
N ALA A 11 -32.83 -25.70 -5.68
CA ALA A 11 -31.97 -24.73 -6.35
C ALA A 11 -30.85 -24.29 -5.39
N LEU A 12 -29.61 -24.72 -5.64
CA LEU A 12 -28.44 -24.18 -4.95
C LEU A 12 -28.18 -22.77 -5.47
N VAL A 13 -28.53 -21.76 -4.67
CA VAL A 13 -28.04 -20.39 -4.85
C VAL A 13 -26.62 -20.34 -4.31
N THR A 14 -25.62 -20.36 -5.19
CA THR A 14 -24.25 -20.01 -4.81
C THR A 14 -24.21 -18.50 -4.59
N ALA A 15 -24.31 -18.07 -3.32
CA ALA A 15 -23.99 -16.70 -2.96
C ALA A 15 -22.54 -16.43 -3.38
N GLY A 16 -22.34 -15.62 -4.42
CA GLY A 16 -21.01 -15.14 -4.77
C GLY A 16 -20.43 -14.44 -3.55
N GLN A 17 -19.31 -14.94 -3.05
CA GLN A 17 -18.53 -14.23 -2.04
C GLN A 17 -18.13 -12.90 -2.68
N ALA A 18 -18.80 -11.82 -2.29
CA ALA A 18 -18.32 -10.48 -2.60
C ALA A 18 -17.11 -10.26 -1.69
N TRP A 19 -15.91 -10.37 -2.26
CA TRP A 19 -14.70 -9.95 -1.60
C TRP A 19 -14.84 -8.44 -1.45
N ALA A 20 -14.98 -7.96 -0.22
CA ALA A 20 -15.05 -6.54 0.08
C ALA A 20 -13.66 -5.93 -0.11
N ASP A 21 -13.24 -5.80 -1.37
CA ASP A 21 -12.19 -4.88 -1.75
C ASP A 21 -12.72 -3.46 -1.55
N GLY A 22 -11.84 -2.52 -1.20
CA GLY A 22 -12.22 -1.12 -1.00
C GLY A 22 -12.90 -0.54 -2.24
N THR A 23 -13.77 0.47 -2.09
CA THR A 23 -14.35 1.11 -3.26
C THR A 23 -13.32 1.99 -3.96
N LEU A 24 -12.95 1.61 -5.19
CA LEU A 24 -11.94 2.31 -5.96
C LEU A 24 -12.36 3.74 -6.29
N ALA A 25 -11.38 4.64 -6.36
CA ALA A 25 -11.61 6.00 -6.83
C ALA A 25 -12.17 5.97 -8.26
N GLY A 26 -13.16 6.82 -8.52
CA GLY A 26 -13.88 6.87 -9.79
C GLY A 26 -14.98 5.84 -9.96
N SER A 27 -15.21 4.93 -9.00
CA SER A 27 -16.42 4.09 -9.00
C SER A 27 -17.68 4.94 -8.85
N SER A 28 -18.70 4.69 -9.68
CA SER A 28 -20.02 5.31 -9.52
C SER A 28 -20.80 4.61 -8.42
N ILE A 29 -21.39 5.40 -7.54
CA ILE A 29 -22.38 4.97 -6.57
C ILE A 29 -23.73 5.48 -7.04
N ASP A 30 -24.60 4.54 -7.38
CA ASP A 30 -25.93 4.81 -7.94
C ASP A 30 -27.00 4.50 -6.88
N ASN A 31 -27.88 5.47 -6.63
CA ASN A 31 -28.98 5.34 -5.67
C ASN A 31 -30.34 5.59 -6.33
N THR A 32 -31.31 4.74 -6.01
CA THR A 32 -32.71 4.87 -6.40
C THR A 32 -33.60 4.73 -5.18
N ALA A 33 -34.69 5.50 -5.11
CA ALA A 33 -35.72 5.37 -4.11
C ALA A 33 -36.99 4.75 -4.73
N THR A 34 -37.75 3.98 -3.96
CA THR A 34 -39.04 3.42 -4.39
C THR A 34 -40.13 3.85 -3.42
N VAL A 35 -41.28 4.26 -3.96
CA VAL A 35 -42.49 4.56 -3.20
C VAL A 35 -43.56 3.54 -3.52
N ASP A 36 -44.05 2.86 -2.49
CA ASP A 36 -45.29 2.06 -2.49
C ASP A 36 -46.41 2.90 -1.86
N TYR A 37 -47.59 2.90 -2.47
CA TYR A 37 -48.76 3.59 -1.95
C TYR A 37 -50.07 2.92 -2.38
N ALA A 38 -51.13 3.16 -1.62
CA ALA A 38 -52.48 2.66 -1.93
C ALA A 38 -53.47 3.82 -2.10
N VAL A 39 -54.43 3.65 -3.02
CA VAL A 39 -55.53 4.59 -3.23
C VAL A 39 -56.84 3.90 -2.85
N GLY A 40 -57.54 4.42 -1.84
CA GLY A 40 -58.79 3.82 -1.35
C GLY A 40 -58.61 2.39 -0.80
N GLY A 41 -57.41 2.05 -0.30
CA GLY A 41 -57.07 0.70 0.19
C GLY A 41 -56.61 -0.29 -0.88
N VAL A 42 -56.51 0.13 -2.16
CA VAL A 42 -55.96 -0.69 -3.25
C VAL A 42 -54.52 -0.27 -3.54
N ASN A 43 -53.56 -1.18 -3.36
CA ASN A 43 -52.16 -0.93 -3.67
C ASN A 43 -51.96 -0.53 -5.13
N GLN A 44 -51.11 0.45 -5.36
CA GLN A 44 -50.65 0.86 -6.68
C GLN A 44 -49.33 0.17 -7.01
N PRO A 45 -48.94 0.14 -8.29
CA PRO A 45 -47.58 -0.25 -8.65
C PRO A 45 -46.57 0.69 -8.01
N ASP A 46 -45.49 0.12 -7.49
CA ASP A 46 -44.34 0.86 -6.97
C ASP A 46 -43.79 1.84 -8.01
N ILE A 47 -43.49 3.05 -7.57
CA ILE A 47 -42.85 4.08 -8.41
C ILE A 47 -41.41 4.23 -7.95
N THR A 48 -40.47 3.98 -8.86
CA THR A 48 -39.04 4.19 -8.64
C THR A 48 -38.63 5.60 -9.11
N SER A 49 -37.75 6.25 -8.34
CA SER A 49 -37.16 7.55 -8.69
C SER A 49 -36.21 7.43 -9.88
N ASN A 50 -35.76 8.58 -10.40
CA ASN A 50 -34.55 8.60 -11.21
C ASN A 50 -33.34 8.15 -10.38
N THR A 51 -32.31 7.64 -11.07
CA THR A 51 -31.02 7.32 -10.46
C THR A 51 -30.28 8.61 -10.11
N ALA A 52 -29.81 8.69 -8.87
CA ALA A 52 -28.84 9.69 -8.43
C ALA A 52 -27.46 9.04 -8.34
N SER A 53 -26.45 9.62 -8.97
CA SER A 53 -25.11 9.07 -9.03
C SER A 53 -24.07 10.04 -8.49
N PHE A 54 -23.05 9.51 -7.82
CA PHE A 54 -21.84 10.24 -7.48
C PHE A 54 -20.61 9.34 -7.64
N LEU A 55 -19.43 9.93 -7.83
CA LEU A 55 -18.18 9.19 -7.94
C LEU A 55 -17.47 9.14 -6.59
N VAL A 56 -16.84 8.00 -6.31
CA VAL A 56 -15.91 7.87 -5.19
C VAL A 56 -14.66 8.69 -5.45
N ASP A 57 -14.29 9.55 -4.50
CA ASP A 57 -13.07 10.32 -4.58
C ASP A 57 -11.84 9.50 -4.15
N ARG A 58 -10.66 9.96 -4.53
CA ARG A 58 -9.40 9.33 -4.17
C ARG A 58 -9.00 9.69 -2.74
N ARG A 59 -8.83 8.68 -1.91
CA ARG A 59 -8.08 8.75 -0.66
C ARG A 59 -6.60 8.63 -0.96
N VAL A 60 -5.77 9.53 -0.45
CA VAL A 60 -4.30 9.48 -0.57
C VAL A 60 -3.68 9.10 0.77
N ASN A 61 -2.99 7.96 0.83
CA ASN A 61 -2.38 7.39 2.02
C ASN A 61 -1.38 6.28 1.61
N LEU A 62 -0.33 6.11 2.40
CA LEU A 62 0.69 5.07 2.19
C LEU A 62 1.29 4.64 3.52
N THR A 63 2.04 3.54 3.51
CA THR A 63 2.85 3.14 4.65
C THR A 63 4.25 2.77 4.16
N VAL A 64 5.27 3.20 4.90
CA VAL A 64 6.66 2.75 4.72
C VAL A 64 7.10 2.09 6.02
N ALA A 65 7.61 0.88 5.94
CA ALA A 65 8.06 0.12 7.10
C ALA A 65 9.44 -0.47 6.85
N GLU A 66 10.33 -0.42 7.84
CA GLU A 66 11.63 -1.10 7.77
C GLU A 66 11.42 -2.61 7.84
N LEU A 67 12.24 -3.36 7.08
CA LEU A 67 12.19 -4.80 6.95
C LEU A 67 13.50 -5.40 7.45
N GLY A 68 13.62 -5.56 8.77
CA GLY A 68 14.79 -6.14 9.42
C GLY A 68 14.68 -6.15 10.95
N GLY A 69 13.93 -5.21 11.52
CA GLY A 69 13.64 -5.09 12.95
C GLY A 69 14.83 -4.63 13.79
N ALA A 70 15.94 -4.26 13.15
CA ALA A 70 17.16 -3.81 13.81
C ALA A 70 18.00 -2.94 12.87
N ALA A 71 18.90 -2.13 13.44
CA ALA A 71 19.85 -1.34 12.66
C ALA A 71 20.75 -2.24 11.79
N THR A 72 20.98 -1.85 10.54
CA THR A 72 21.93 -2.54 9.64
C THR A 72 23.35 -2.44 10.23
N PRO A 73 24.02 -3.56 10.55
CA PRO A 73 25.36 -3.51 11.11
C PRO A 73 26.37 -3.13 10.02
N VAL A 74 27.24 -2.17 10.32
CA VAL A 74 28.25 -1.67 9.38
C VAL A 74 29.60 -1.46 10.05
N ALA A 75 30.67 -1.45 9.25
CA ALA A 75 32.00 -1.02 9.67
C ALA A 75 32.42 0.27 8.94
N PRO A 76 33.30 1.10 9.53
CA PRO A 76 33.83 2.27 8.85
C PRO A 76 34.44 1.92 7.48
N GLY A 77 34.08 2.69 6.45
CA GLY A 77 34.54 2.46 5.07
C GLY A 77 33.79 1.37 4.31
N SER A 78 32.76 0.74 4.90
CA SER A 78 31.92 -0.22 4.18
C SER A 78 31.14 0.47 3.06
N THR A 79 31.09 -0.15 1.89
CA THR A 79 30.34 0.36 0.73
C THR A 79 29.08 -0.45 0.47
N SER A 80 28.09 0.14 -0.18
CA SER A 80 26.82 -0.50 -0.58
C SER A 80 26.14 -1.28 0.55
N GLN A 81 26.06 -0.67 1.73
CA GLN A 81 25.30 -1.21 2.85
C GLN A 81 23.82 -0.98 2.60
N VAL A 82 22.99 -1.99 2.85
CA VAL A 82 21.58 -2.02 2.45
C VAL A 82 20.68 -2.07 3.67
N THR A 83 19.74 -1.14 3.74
CA THR A 83 18.59 -1.20 4.64
C THR A 83 17.34 -1.39 3.80
N THR A 84 16.54 -2.39 4.14
CA THR A 84 15.36 -2.79 3.37
C THR A 84 14.10 -2.21 3.98
N PHE A 85 13.18 -1.75 3.15
CA PHE A 85 11.87 -1.26 3.54
C PHE A 85 10.79 -1.88 2.65
N THR A 86 9.55 -1.82 3.12
CA THR A 86 8.37 -2.02 2.28
C THR A 86 7.61 -0.73 2.12
N VAL A 87 7.03 -0.53 0.95
CA VAL A 87 6.08 0.56 0.66
C VAL A 87 4.74 -0.07 0.32
N THR A 88 3.70 0.26 1.08
CA THR A 88 2.34 -0.21 0.87
C THR A 88 1.45 0.95 0.42
N ASN A 89 0.78 0.78 -0.71
CA ASN A 89 -0.23 1.74 -1.16
C ASN A 89 -1.55 1.49 -0.40
N THR A 90 -1.90 2.36 0.54
CA THR A 90 -3.17 2.27 1.29
C THR A 90 -4.22 3.28 0.81
N THR A 91 -4.05 3.77 -0.42
CA THR A 91 -5.08 4.50 -1.16
C THR A 91 -6.14 3.57 -1.71
N ASN A 92 -7.19 4.15 -2.30
CA ASN A 92 -8.18 3.42 -3.10
C ASN A 92 -7.95 3.59 -4.62
N SER A 93 -6.72 3.85 -5.06
CA SER A 93 -6.38 3.98 -6.50
C SER A 93 -4.91 3.66 -6.76
N THR A 94 -4.57 3.16 -7.95
CA THR A 94 -3.16 2.97 -8.34
C THR A 94 -2.37 4.28 -8.23
N GLN A 95 -1.17 4.23 -7.64
CA GLN A 95 -0.31 5.40 -7.45
C GLN A 95 1.12 5.12 -7.90
N ASP A 96 1.79 6.19 -8.34
CA ASP A 96 3.23 6.22 -8.54
C ASP A 96 3.89 6.90 -7.33
N PHE A 97 5.02 6.37 -6.89
CA PHE A 97 5.75 6.91 -5.74
C PHE A 97 7.19 7.25 -6.10
N ARG A 98 7.52 8.55 -6.02
CA ARG A 98 8.91 9.00 -6.05
C ARG A 98 9.58 8.74 -4.70
N LEU A 99 10.73 8.09 -4.72
CA LEU A 99 11.48 7.75 -3.51
C LEU A 99 12.62 8.75 -3.28
N VAL A 100 12.75 9.22 -2.05
CA VAL A 100 13.87 10.06 -1.60
C VAL A 100 14.23 9.61 -0.19
N ALA A 101 15.46 9.15 0.01
CA ALA A 101 15.98 8.88 1.34
C ALA A 101 16.49 10.19 1.96
N ALA A 102 16.14 10.38 3.22
CA ALA A 102 16.68 11.43 4.07
C ALA A 102 17.36 10.77 5.28
N GLN A 103 18.35 11.46 5.84
CA GLN A 103 19.00 11.02 7.06
C GLN A 103 18.51 11.87 8.22
N ASP A 104 18.46 11.26 9.40
CA ASP A 104 18.16 11.97 10.62
C ASP A 104 19.26 13.00 10.92
N ALA A 105 18.95 13.97 11.77
CA ALA A 105 19.98 14.89 12.23
C ALA A 105 20.96 14.15 13.15
N ASN A 106 22.26 14.38 12.98
CA ASN A 106 23.28 13.87 13.89
C ASN A 106 22.94 14.16 15.37
N GLY A 107 22.99 13.13 16.21
CA GLY A 107 22.58 13.17 17.62
C GLY A 107 21.10 12.88 17.88
N ALA A 108 20.28 12.65 16.84
CA ALA A 108 18.88 12.25 17.02
C ALA A 108 18.75 10.82 17.56
N THR A 109 17.63 10.53 18.22
CA THR A 109 17.25 9.15 18.54
C THR A 109 16.80 8.45 17.26
N THR A 110 17.47 7.35 16.92
CA THR A 110 17.14 6.52 15.75
C THR A 110 15.85 5.73 15.97
N ALA A 111 15.32 5.12 14.91
CA ALA A 111 14.17 4.22 14.96
C ALA A 111 14.35 3.03 15.94
N PHE A 112 15.58 2.67 16.28
CA PHE A 112 15.92 1.57 17.18
C PHE A 112 16.40 2.03 18.56
N SER A 113 16.09 3.27 18.94
CA SER A 113 16.43 3.87 20.25
C SER A 113 17.92 4.12 20.53
N ASP A 114 18.79 3.93 19.54
CA ASP A 114 20.19 4.38 19.59
C ASP A 114 20.31 5.87 19.27
N THR A 115 21.49 6.45 19.47
CA THR A 115 21.81 7.83 19.06
C THR A 115 22.54 7.82 17.72
N ASP A 116 22.02 8.55 16.73
CA ASP A 116 22.72 8.77 15.47
C ASP A 116 24.04 9.53 15.73
N SER A 117 25.11 9.05 15.12
CA SER A 117 26.45 9.58 15.32
C SER A 117 27.20 9.88 14.03
N PHE A 118 26.64 9.60 12.86
CA PHE A 118 27.30 9.86 11.57
C PHE A 118 26.32 9.93 10.41
N ASP A 119 26.64 10.75 9.42
CA ASP A 119 25.94 10.74 8.14
C ASP A 119 26.59 9.74 7.18
N ALA A 120 25.78 8.91 6.54
CA ALA A 120 26.18 8.09 5.42
C ALA A 120 26.38 8.95 4.15
N THR A 121 27.09 8.37 3.19
CA THR A 121 27.39 9.00 1.89
C THR A 121 26.81 8.16 0.75
N ASN A 122 26.76 8.71 -0.46
CA ASN A 122 26.27 8.00 -1.66
C ASN A 122 24.90 7.31 -1.44
N VAL A 123 23.99 8.04 -0.78
CA VAL A 123 22.65 7.55 -0.42
C VAL A 123 21.81 7.41 -1.69
N ARG A 124 21.34 6.19 -1.94
CA ARG A 124 20.56 5.81 -3.13
C ARG A 124 19.35 5.00 -2.69
N VAL A 125 18.28 5.04 -3.49
CA VAL A 125 17.08 4.23 -3.26
C VAL A 125 16.76 3.46 -4.52
N PHE A 126 16.49 2.16 -4.36
CA PHE A 126 16.13 1.25 -5.45
C PHE A 126 14.87 0.47 -5.11
N VAL A 127 14.11 0.09 -6.14
CA VAL A 127 12.95 -0.82 -6.02
C VAL A 127 13.42 -2.24 -6.33
N ASP A 128 12.93 -3.21 -5.54
CA ASP A 128 13.08 -4.63 -5.80
C ASP A 128 12.30 -5.01 -7.07
N SER A 129 13.01 -5.01 -8.19
CA SER A 129 12.43 -5.13 -9.53
C SER A 129 12.15 -6.58 -9.93
N ASN A 130 12.81 -7.53 -9.28
CA ASN A 130 12.66 -8.96 -9.54
C ASN A 130 11.85 -9.69 -8.44
N GLY A 131 11.52 -8.99 -7.33
CA GLY A 131 10.65 -9.46 -6.26
C GLY A 131 11.30 -10.53 -5.38
N ASN A 132 12.63 -10.59 -5.30
CA ASN A 132 13.34 -11.62 -4.55
C ASN A 132 13.69 -11.20 -3.10
N GLY A 133 13.42 -9.95 -2.72
CA GLY A 133 13.69 -9.40 -1.38
C GLY A 133 15.16 -9.08 -1.09
N VAL A 134 16.04 -9.12 -2.10
CA VAL A 134 17.48 -8.89 -1.98
C VAL A 134 17.92 -7.85 -3.01
N TYR A 135 18.72 -6.87 -2.60
CA TYR A 135 19.26 -5.90 -3.53
C TYR A 135 20.26 -6.54 -4.50
N ASP A 136 19.93 -6.53 -5.79
CA ASP A 136 20.76 -7.04 -6.88
C ASP A 136 21.33 -5.89 -7.74
N PRO A 137 22.63 -5.56 -7.60
CA PRO A 137 23.24 -4.49 -8.36
C PRO A 137 23.12 -4.70 -9.88
N GLY A 138 22.56 -3.72 -10.58
CA GLY A 138 22.36 -3.76 -12.03
C GLY A 138 21.07 -4.46 -12.48
N VAL A 139 20.35 -5.11 -11.57
CA VAL A 139 18.95 -5.54 -11.78
C VAL A 139 18.03 -4.50 -11.17
N ASP A 140 18.19 -4.22 -9.87
CA ASP A 140 17.43 -3.20 -9.15
C ASP A 140 17.97 -1.81 -9.46
N THR A 141 17.38 -1.19 -10.47
CA THR A 141 17.82 0.10 -11.02
C THR A 141 16.75 1.18 -10.97
N GLN A 142 15.50 0.81 -10.73
CA GLN A 142 14.38 1.74 -10.63
C GLN A 142 14.46 2.53 -9.33
N THR A 143 14.23 3.84 -9.39
CA THR A 143 14.31 4.76 -8.24
C THR A 143 12.94 5.34 -7.85
N PHE A 144 11.88 4.84 -8.46
CA PHE A 144 10.49 5.18 -8.20
C PHE A 144 9.66 3.92 -8.37
N ILE A 145 8.53 3.87 -7.68
CA ILE A 145 7.56 2.79 -7.83
C ILE A 145 6.55 3.25 -8.86
N ASP A 146 6.39 2.44 -9.90
CA ASP A 146 5.47 2.68 -11.03
C ASP A 146 4.20 1.85 -10.83
N GLU A 147 3.04 2.49 -10.90
CA GLU A 147 1.72 1.86 -10.84
C GLU A 147 1.51 0.83 -9.69
N LEU A 148 1.78 1.23 -8.44
CA LEU A 148 1.46 0.38 -7.30
C LEU A 148 -0.06 0.36 -7.06
N ALA A 149 -0.70 -0.79 -7.28
CA ALA A 149 -2.13 -0.98 -7.06
C ALA A 149 -2.53 -0.78 -5.57
N PRO A 150 -3.81 -0.48 -5.29
CA PRO A 150 -4.34 -0.44 -3.91
C PRO A 150 -4.01 -1.71 -3.13
N ASP A 151 -3.72 -1.54 -1.84
CA ASP A 151 -3.36 -2.58 -0.87
C ASP A 151 -2.15 -3.46 -1.26
N SER A 152 -1.47 -3.10 -2.36
CA SER A 152 -0.26 -3.78 -2.81
C SER A 152 0.97 -3.21 -2.11
N THR A 153 1.96 -4.07 -1.93
CA THR A 153 3.22 -3.75 -1.26
C THR A 153 4.39 -4.09 -2.17
N VAL A 154 5.40 -3.23 -2.18
CA VAL A 154 6.67 -3.45 -2.88
C VAL A 154 7.84 -3.27 -1.92
N THR A 155 8.90 -4.04 -2.13
CA THR A 155 10.15 -3.91 -1.39
C THR A 155 11.01 -2.82 -2.02
N VAL A 156 11.65 -2.00 -1.19
CA VAL A 156 12.60 -0.97 -1.61
C VAL A 156 13.86 -1.05 -0.76
N PHE A 157 14.99 -0.68 -1.35
CA PHE A 157 16.30 -0.73 -0.73
C PHE A 157 16.88 0.67 -0.63
N VAL A 158 17.33 1.06 0.56
CA VAL A 158 18.19 2.22 0.74
C VAL A 158 19.63 1.71 0.79
N VAL A 159 20.45 2.16 -0.15
CA VAL A 159 21.84 1.72 -0.31
C VAL A 159 22.76 2.89 -0.05
N VAL A 160 23.71 2.71 0.86
CA VAL A 160 24.59 3.79 1.34
C VAL A 160 26.05 3.34 1.46
N ASP A 161 26.95 4.31 1.48
CA ASP A 161 28.37 4.10 1.82
C ASP A 161 28.68 4.72 3.19
N VAL A 162 29.43 4.00 4.01
CA VAL A 162 29.76 4.39 5.39
C VAL A 162 31.11 5.10 5.40
N PRO A 163 31.21 6.33 5.94
CA PRO A 163 32.47 7.06 5.97
C PRO A 163 33.53 6.37 6.84
N LEU A 164 34.81 6.55 6.51
CA LEU A 164 35.96 6.02 7.28
C LEU A 164 36.12 6.70 8.66
N ALA A 165 35.63 7.94 8.79
CA ALA A 165 35.63 8.68 10.04
C ALA A 165 34.44 9.65 10.05
N ASN A 166 33.80 9.82 11.21
CA ASN A 166 32.81 10.87 11.39
C ASN A 166 33.50 12.23 11.23
N PRO A 167 33.12 13.09 10.26
CA PRO A 167 33.76 14.38 10.03
C PRO A 167 33.69 15.33 11.25
N THR A 168 32.90 14.99 12.27
CA THR A 168 32.69 15.81 13.47
C THR A 168 33.77 15.67 14.55
N MET A 169 34.64 14.65 14.50
CA MET A 169 35.76 14.56 15.46
C MET A 169 37.01 15.29 14.94
N ARG A 170 36.98 16.63 14.99
CA ARG A 170 38.23 17.42 14.91
C ARG A 170 39.14 17.02 16.07
N ARG A 171 40.27 16.39 15.77
CA ARG A 171 41.39 16.18 16.70
C ARG A 171 41.77 17.53 17.32
N ARG A 172 41.39 17.75 18.58
CA ARG A 172 42.07 18.74 19.42
C ARG A 172 43.41 18.12 19.79
N ALA A 173 44.46 18.57 19.11
CA ALA A 173 45.82 18.49 19.62
C ALA A 173 45.94 19.37 20.87
#